data_AF-A0A5N5E0G8-F1
#
_entry.id   AF-A0A5N5E0G8-F1
#
_cell.length_a   1.000
_cell.length_b   1.000
_cell.length_c   1.000
_cell.angle_alpha   90.00
_cell.angle_beta   90.00
_cell.angle_gamma   90.00
#
_symmetry.space_group_name_H-M   'P 1'
#
loop_
_entity.id
_entity.type
_entity.pdbx_description
1 polymer ?
#
loop_
_entity_poly.entity_id
_entity_poly.type
_entity_poly.pdbx_seq_one_letter_code
_entity_poly.pdbx_strand_id
1 'polypeptide(L)'
;KGGEAIATWMVDDPGWSLLVLEFGVLAGRDPQIAQAYLRERRHLRSQLVELIGERAREWGVDDSFDVRTTAISLMALISGLVLEHSVDPEEVDQSVMGAAVTALFAGAVARAGLPSV
;
A
#
# COMPACT_ATOMS: atom_id res chain seq x y z
N LYS A 1 -13.36 7.04 1.03
CA LYS A 1 -12.60 8.13 0.36
C LYS A 1 -11.08 7.89 0.30
N GLY A 2 -10.45 7.20 1.27
CA GLY A 2 -8.99 6.93 1.21
C GLY A 2 -8.54 5.94 0.12
N GLY A 3 -9.29 4.84 -0.09
CA GLY A 3 -8.96 3.85 -1.12
C GLY A 3 -9.01 4.39 -2.55
N GLU A 4 -9.98 5.24 -2.86
CA GLU A 4 -10.16 5.89 -4.16
C GLU A 4 -9.01 6.86 -4.49
N ALA A 5 -8.51 7.61 -3.51
CA ALA A 5 -7.35 8.49 -3.69
C ALA A 5 -6.07 7.70 -3.99
N ILE A 6 -5.86 6.57 -3.29
CA ILE A 6 -4.73 5.67 -3.54
C ILE A 6 -4.85 5.05 -4.94
N ALA A 7 -6.04 4.58 -5.32
CA ALA A 7 -6.28 4.01 -6.64
C ALA A 7 -6.04 5.03 -7.77
N THR A 8 -6.46 6.28 -7.58
CA THR A 8 -6.17 7.38 -8.52
C THR A 8 -4.68 7.55 -8.74
N TRP A 9 -3.90 7.63 -7.65
CA TRP A 9 -2.44 7.75 -7.72
C TRP A 9 -1.78 6.56 -8.45
N MET A 10 -2.32 5.35 -8.29
CA MET A 10 -1.78 4.14 -8.94
C MET A 10 -2.00 4.14 -10.46
N VAL A 11 -3.07 4.78 -10.94
CA VAL A 11 -3.46 4.81 -12.35
C VAL A 11 -2.92 6.05 -13.08
N ASP A 12 -2.67 7.16 -12.37
CA ASP A 12 -2.21 8.42 -12.96
C ASP A 12 -0.79 8.35 -13.55
N ASP A 13 0.09 7.47 -13.04
CA ASP A 13 1.41 7.21 -13.62
C ASP A 13 1.76 5.69 -13.62
N PRO A 14 1.19 4.93 -14.58
CA PRO A 14 1.39 3.48 -14.65
C PRO A 14 2.86 3.11 -14.96
N GLY A 15 3.52 3.92 -15.78
CA GLY A 15 4.90 3.69 -16.21
C GLY A 15 5.88 3.79 -15.05
N TRP A 16 5.74 4.82 -14.21
CA TRP A 16 6.54 4.94 -12.99
C TRP A 16 6.30 3.78 -12.02
N SER A 17 5.04 3.40 -11.83
CA SER A 17 4.66 2.34 -10.89
C SER A 17 5.25 0.98 -11.29
N LEU A 18 5.23 0.63 -12.57
CA LEU A 18 5.87 -0.58 -13.10
C LEU A 18 7.39 -0.54 -12.98
N LEU A 19 8.02 0.60 -13.29
CA LEU A 19 9.47 0.76 -13.14
C LEU A 19 9.92 0.52 -11.69
N VAL A 20 9.16 0.97 -10.70
CA VAL A 20 9.45 0.70 -9.28
C VAL A 20 9.40 -0.80 -8.98
N LEU A 21 8.48 -1.55 -9.59
CA LEU A 21 8.38 -3.01 -9.42
C LEU A 21 9.57 -3.72 -10.09
N GLU A 22 9.88 -3.36 -11.33
CA GLU A 22 11.04 -3.90 -12.05
C GLU A 22 12.35 -3.64 -11.30
N PHE A 23 12.52 -2.42 -10.79
CA PHE A 23 13.68 -2.05 -9.98
C PHE A 23 13.73 -2.82 -8.66
N GLY A 24 12.57 -3.13 -8.07
CA GLY A 24 12.47 -4.00 -6.90
C GLY A 24 12.90 -5.44 -7.18
N VAL A 25 12.51 -6.00 -8.33
CA VAL A 25 12.96 -7.34 -8.77
C VAL A 25 14.46 -7.36 -9.01
N LEU A 26 14.99 -6.32 -9.67
CA LEU A 26 16.42 -6.16 -9.91
C LEU A 26 17.21 -6.02 -8.59
N ALA A 27 16.71 -5.23 -7.65
CA ALA A 27 17.28 -5.07 -6.31
C ALA A 27 17.37 -6.40 -5.53
N GLY A 28 16.46 -7.35 -5.78
CA GLY A 28 16.53 -8.69 -5.19
C GLY A 28 17.69 -9.54 -5.71
N ARG A 29 18.31 -9.15 -6.83
CA ARG A 29 19.38 -9.89 -7.52
C ARG A 29 20.72 -9.16 -7.50
N ASP A 30 20.72 -7.85 -7.31
CA ASP A 30 21.92 -7.00 -7.29
C ASP A 30 22.09 -6.29 -5.92
N PRO A 31 23.13 -6.64 -5.13
CA PRO A 31 23.36 -6.03 -3.81
C PRO A 31 23.63 -4.52 -3.82
N GLN A 32 24.19 -3.96 -4.90
CA GLN A 32 24.44 -2.52 -4.99
C GLN A 32 23.14 -1.76 -5.18
N ILE A 33 22.25 -2.30 -6.02
CA ILE A 33 20.91 -1.74 -6.26
C ILE A 33 20.00 -1.95 -5.04
N ALA A 34 20.15 -3.08 -4.35
CA ALA A 34 19.43 -3.40 -3.12
C ALA A 34 19.51 -2.29 -2.08
N GLN A 35 20.69 -1.68 -1.89
CA GLN A 35 20.87 -0.61 -0.92
C GLN A 35 20.05 0.64 -1.27
N ALA A 36 20.05 1.06 -2.54
CA ALA A 36 19.28 2.22 -2.98
C ALA A 36 17.77 1.98 -2.85
N TYR A 37 17.30 0.83 -3.34
CA TYR A 37 15.90 0.44 -3.23
C TYR A 37 15.44 0.35 -1.77
N LEU A 38 16.24 -0.28 -0.90
CA LEU A 38 15.90 -0.47 0.50
C LEU A 38 15.81 0.84 1.29
N ARG A 39 16.63 1.85 0.96
CA ARG A 39 16.50 3.19 1.55
C ARG A 39 15.15 3.80 1.21
N GLU A 40 14.77 3.79 -0.06
CA GLU A 40 13.50 4.37 -0.51
C GLU A 40 12.29 3.63 0.06
N ARG A 41 12.32 2.29 0.03
CA ARG A 41 11.24 1.47 0.62
C ARG A 41 11.12 1.64 2.13
N ARG A 42 12.22 1.92 2.85
CA ARG A 42 12.19 2.24 4.28
C ARG A 42 11.61 3.62 4.53
N HIS A 43 11.94 4.60 3.68
CA HIS A 43 11.40 5.95 3.77
C HIS A 43 9.88 5.95 3.59
N LEU A 44 9.40 5.40 2.47
CA LEU A 44 7.95 5.27 2.18
C LEU A 44 7.21 4.50 3.28
N ARG A 45 7.77 3.39 3.77
CA ARG A 45 7.14 2.63 4.85
C ARG A 45 7.06 3.45 6.14
N SER A 46 8.06 4.28 6.44
CA SER A 46 8.05 5.10 7.66
C SER A 46 6.96 6.16 7.58
N GLN A 47 6.78 6.80 6.42
CA GLN A 47 5.69 7.76 6.19
C GLN A 47 4.31 7.09 6.33
N LEU A 48 4.15 5.89 5.77
CA LEU A 48 2.88 5.15 5.92
C LEU A 48 2.61 4.74 7.36
N VAL A 49 3.64 4.29 8.11
CA VAL A 49 3.51 3.98 9.53
C VAL A 49 3.10 5.20 10.33
N GLU A 50 3.70 6.37 10.07
CA GLU A 50 3.35 7.62 10.72
C GLU A 50 1.90 8.00 10.45
N LEU A 51 1.49 8.06 9.17
CA LEU A 51 0.13 8.45 8.77
C LEU A 51 -0.94 7.48 9.28
N ILE A 52 -0.70 6.17 9.22
CA ILE A 52 -1.63 5.17 9.75
C ILE A 52 -1.68 5.25 11.28
N GLY A 53 -0.54 5.48 11.94
CA GLY A 53 -0.46 5.60 13.40
C GLY A 53 -1.11 6.87 13.94
N GLU A 54 -1.02 7.99 13.23
CA GLU A 54 -1.82 9.19 13.51
C GLU A 54 -3.31 8.87 13.49
N ARG A 55 -3.77 8.20 12.44
CA ARG A 55 -5.18 7.84 12.31
C ARG A 55 -5.66 6.86 13.39
N ALA A 56 -4.84 5.86 13.73
CA ALA A 56 -5.17 4.92 14.81
C ALA A 56 -5.31 5.64 16.17
N ARG A 57 -4.45 6.62 16.46
CA ARG A 57 -4.55 7.47 17.66
C ARG A 57 -5.81 8.33 17.66
N GLU A 58 -6.15 8.95 16.53
CA GLU A 58 -7.40 9.72 16.38
C GLU A 58 -8.66 8.87 16.64
N TRP A 59 -8.60 7.58 16.31
CA TRP A 59 -9.68 6.63 16.56
C TRP A 59 -9.63 5.96 17.94
N GLY A 60 -8.57 6.20 18.73
CA GLY A 60 -8.38 5.62 20.06
C GLY A 60 -8.10 4.11 20.05
N VAL A 61 -7.44 3.60 19.01
CA VAL A 61 -7.13 2.17 18.84
C VAL A 61 -5.66 1.87 18.61
N ASP A 62 -4.77 2.80 18.92
CA ASP A 62 -3.33 2.65 18.72
C ASP A 62 -2.72 1.48 19.50
N ASP A 63 -3.32 1.07 20.62
CA ASP A 63 -2.89 -0.09 21.39
C ASP A 63 -3.27 -1.45 20.74
N SER A 64 -4.32 -1.49 19.93
CA SER A 64 -4.84 -2.73 19.31
C SER A 64 -4.59 -2.81 17.80
N PHE A 65 -4.21 -1.69 17.16
CA PHE A 65 -4.01 -1.60 15.73
C PHE A 65 -2.54 -1.86 15.35
N ASP A 66 -2.28 -2.95 14.61
CA ASP A 66 -0.93 -3.21 14.07
C ASP A 66 -0.61 -2.32 12.87
N VAL A 67 -0.13 -1.11 13.18
CA VAL A 67 0.25 -0.06 12.22
C VAL A 67 1.32 -0.57 11.24
N ARG A 68 2.34 -1.26 11.75
CA ARG A 68 3.49 -1.68 10.95
C ARG A 68 3.09 -2.74 9.93
N THR A 69 2.37 -3.77 10.37
CA THR A 69 1.90 -4.83 9.48
C THR A 69 0.94 -4.25 8.46
N THR A 70 0.02 -3.37 8.86
CA THR A 70 -0.92 -2.73 7.94
C THR A 70 -0.20 -1.92 6.85
N ALA A 71 0.84 -1.14 7.21
CA ALA A 71 1.64 -0.40 6.24
C ALA A 71 2.35 -1.32 5.24
N ILE A 72 2.94 -2.43 5.71
CA ILE A 72 3.60 -3.41 4.84
C ILE A 72 2.58 -4.09 3.91
N SER A 73 1.44 -4.51 4.45
CA SER A 73 0.35 -5.11 3.68
C SER A 73 -0.18 -4.17 2.60
N LEU A 74 -0.34 -2.88 2.92
CA LEU A 74 -0.76 -1.86 1.95
C LEU A 74 0.26 -1.73 0.82
N MET A 75 1.56 -1.61 1.14
CA MET A 75 2.61 -1.53 0.12
C MET A 75 2.64 -2.77 -0.79
N ALA A 76 2.46 -3.96 -0.23
CA ALA A 76 2.43 -5.21 -1.00
C ALA A 76 1.18 -5.30 -1.89
N LEU A 77 0.00 -4.95 -1.33
CA LEU A 77 -1.25 -4.92 -2.07
C LEU A 77 -1.18 -3.96 -3.26
N ILE A 78 -0.70 -2.72 -3.03
CA ILE A 78 -0.50 -1.72 -4.09
C ILE A 78 0.41 -2.28 -5.19
N SER A 79 1.53 -2.91 -4.80
CA SER A 79 2.48 -3.49 -5.76
C SER A 79 1.83 -4.57 -6.63
N GLY A 80 1.01 -5.43 -6.03
CA GLY A 80 0.27 -6.47 -6.78
C GLY A 80 -0.80 -5.89 -7.70
N LEU A 81 -1.62 -4.96 -7.20
CA LEU A 81 -2.68 -4.33 -7.98
C LEU A 81 -2.16 -3.54 -9.18
N VAL A 82 -1.03 -2.83 -9.05
CA VAL A 82 -0.37 -2.18 -10.19
C VAL A 82 0.03 -3.20 -11.25
N LEU A 83 0.58 -4.34 -10.84
CA LEU A 83 0.98 -5.40 -11.76
C LEU A 83 -0.24 -5.98 -12.48
N GLU A 84 -1.30 -6.34 -11.75
CA GLU A 84 -2.52 -6.90 -12.33
C GLU A 84 -3.21 -5.90 -13.28
N HIS A 85 -3.38 -4.63 -12.86
CA HIS A 85 -3.95 -3.56 -13.71
C HIS A 85 -3.15 -3.34 -15.00
N SER A 86 -1.81 -3.49 -14.95
CA SER A 86 -0.99 -3.33 -16.16
C SER A 86 -1.22 -4.41 -17.21
N VAL A 87 -1.74 -5.57 -16.81
CA VAL A 87 -2.00 -6.73 -17.68
C VAL A 87 -3.45 -6.77 -18.10
N ASP A 88 -4.37 -6.51 -17.17
CA ASP A 88 -5.82 -6.55 -17.38
C ASP A 88 -6.50 -5.31 -16.74
N PRO A 89 -6.38 -4.13 -17.38
CA PRO A 89 -6.93 -2.89 -16.85
C PRO A 89 -8.46 -2.82 -16.91
N GLU A 90 -9.10 -3.69 -17.71
CA GLU A 90 -10.56 -3.78 -17.82
C GLU A 90 -11.17 -4.49 -16.61
N GLU A 91 -10.57 -5.61 -16.18
CA GLU A 91 -11.01 -6.35 -14.99
C GLU A 91 -10.51 -5.69 -13.69
N VAL A 92 -9.27 -5.20 -13.68
CA VAL A 92 -8.64 -4.59 -12.48
C VAL A 92 -8.65 -3.07 -12.61
N ASP A 93 -9.84 -2.48 -12.68
CA ASP A 93 -10.00 -1.04 -12.83
C ASP A 93 -9.74 -0.26 -11.52
N GLN A 94 -9.78 1.07 -11.60
CA GLN A 94 -9.60 1.98 -10.47
C GLN A 94 -10.59 1.70 -9.31
N SER A 95 -11.82 1.27 -9.63
CA SER A 95 -12.84 0.96 -8.64
C SER A 95 -12.47 -0.31 -7.86
N VAL A 96 -12.05 -1.37 -8.55
CA VAL A 96 -11.57 -2.63 -7.95
C VAL A 96 -10.36 -2.38 -7.07
N MET A 97 -9.38 -1.60 -7.55
CA MET A 97 -8.19 -1.24 -6.78
C MET A 97 -8.56 -0.47 -5.49
N GLY A 98 -9.47 0.52 -5.60
CA GLY A 98 -9.96 1.29 -4.45
C GLY A 98 -10.73 0.45 -3.44
N ALA A 99 -11.52 -0.52 -3.91
CA ALA A 99 -12.24 -1.47 -3.08
C ALA A 99 -11.29 -2.40 -2.31
N ALA A 100 -10.24 -2.91 -2.97
CA ALA A 100 -9.23 -3.76 -2.34
C ALA A 100 -8.48 -3.04 -1.21
N VAL A 101 -8.06 -1.79 -1.43
CA VAL A 101 -7.43 -0.96 -0.38
C VAL A 101 -8.40 -0.70 0.76
N THR A 102 -9.67 -0.42 0.46
CA THR A 102 -10.70 -0.20 1.48
C THR A 102 -10.92 -1.46 2.33
N ALA A 103 -10.98 -2.63 1.69
CA ALA A 103 -11.15 -3.92 2.38
C ALA A 103 -9.97 -4.23 3.32
N LEU A 104 -8.74 -3.93 2.90
CA LEU A 104 -7.55 -4.07 3.76
C LEU A 104 -7.71 -3.27 5.07
N PHE A 105 -8.06 -1.99 4.96
CA PHE A 105 -8.25 -1.13 6.13
C PHE A 105 -9.45 -1.53 6.98
N ALA A 106 -10.59 -1.86 6.36
CA ALA A 106 -11.77 -2.34 7.07
C ALA A 106 -11.44 -3.60 7.89
N GLY A 107 -10.69 -4.55 7.33
CA GLY A 107 -10.22 -5.74 8.04
C GLY A 107 -9.25 -5.42 9.18
N ALA A 108 -8.35 -4.45 9.00
CA ALA A 108 -7.44 -4.00 10.05
C ALA A 108 -8.18 -3.33 11.22
N VAL A 109 -9.15 -2.47 10.91
CA VAL A 109 -10.02 -1.77 11.87
C VAL A 109 -10.90 -2.76 12.64
N ALA A 110 -11.51 -3.73 11.95
CA ALA A 110 -12.33 -4.76 12.59
C ALA A 110 -11.55 -5.61 13.60
N ARG A 111 -10.30 -5.98 13.28
CA ARG A 111 -9.41 -6.69 14.21
C ARG A 111 -8.99 -5.85 15.41
N ALA A 112 -8.91 -4.53 15.25
CA ALA A 112 -8.62 -3.60 16.34
C ALA A 112 -9.81 -3.35 17.29
N GLY A 113 -10.99 -3.90 16.98
CA GLY A 113 -12.19 -3.83 17.83
C GLY A 113 -13.14 -2.67 17.49
N LEU A 114 -12.92 -1.98 16.37
CA LEU A 114 -13.86 -0.96 15.87
C LEU A 114 -14.90 -1.60 14.93
N PRO A 115 -16.17 -1.16 14.97
CA PRO A 115 -17.12 -1.53 13.94
C PRO A 115 -16.61 -1.03 12.58
N SER A 116 -16.59 -1.91 11.58
CA SER A 116 -16.32 -1.54 10.19
C SER A 116 -17.41 -0.58 9.72
N VAL A 117 -17.04 0.67 9.44
CA VAL A 117 -17.94 1.70 8.87
C VAL A 117 -18.14 1.46 7.38
#